data_AF-A0A916RSZ8-F1
#
_entry.id   AF-A0A916RSZ8-F1
#
_cell.length_a   1.000
_cell.length_b   1.000
_cell.length_c   1.000
_cell.angle_alpha   90.00
_cell.angle_beta   90.00
_cell.angle_gamma   90.00
#
_symmetry.space_group_name_H-M   'P 1'
#
loop_
_entity.id
_entity.type
_entity.pdbx_description
1 polymer ?
#
loop_
_entity_poly.entity_id
_entity_poly.type
_entity_poly.pdbx_seq_one_letter_code
_entity_poly.pdbx_strand_id
1 'polypeptide(L)'
;MSYSENYECDVCGDQKGEEGDWWLAWVDCFQGSKPEDNQPLIKLTRWEPHQARTDGVKHLCGARCAGMLLDRWMNEQHADPDAHCETK
;
A
#
# COMPACT_ATOMS: atom_id res chain seq x y z
N MET A 1 -21.01 6.81 18.41
CA MET A 1 -20.68 5.38 18.23
C MET A 1 -19.37 5.32 17.48
N SER A 2 -18.24 5.13 18.19
CA SER A 2 -16.95 4.93 17.55
C SER A 2 -16.90 3.48 17.07
N TYR A 3 -17.06 3.26 15.77
CA TYR A 3 -16.69 1.99 15.16
C TYR A 3 -15.20 1.79 15.47
N SER A 4 -14.87 0.86 16.36
CA SER A 4 -13.51 0.37 16.51
C SER A 4 -13.22 -0.47 15.28
N GLU A 5 -12.81 0.21 14.21
CA GLU A 5 -12.26 -0.45 13.04
C GLU A 5 -10.94 -1.10 13.49
N ASN A 6 -10.97 -2.42 13.65
CA ASN A 6 -9.80 -3.20 13.97
C ASN A 6 -8.97 -3.31 12.69
N TYR A 7 -8.03 -2.38 12.51
CA TYR A 7 -7.05 -2.45 11.43
C TYR A 7 -5.95 -3.44 11.80
N GLU A 8 -5.54 -4.27 10.85
CA GLU A 8 -4.48 -5.26 11.02
C GLU A 8 -3.35 -4.96 10.04
N CYS A 9 -2.10 -5.13 10.47
CA CYS A 9 -0.95 -4.94 9.59
C CYS A 9 -0.89 -6.05 8.53
N ASP A 10 -0.95 -5.71 7.25
CA ASP A 10 -0.88 -6.65 6.12
C ASP A 10 0.43 -7.45 6.04
N VAL A 11 1.46 -7.05 6.79
CA VAL A 11 2.79 -7.69 6.75
C VAL A 11 3.00 -8.67 7.90
N CYS A 12 2.58 -8.33 9.11
CA CYS A 12 2.86 -9.12 10.31
C CYS A 12 1.60 -9.56 11.09
N GLY A 13 0.41 -9.11 10.72
CA GLY A 13 -0.83 -9.45 11.42
C GLY A 13 -1.05 -8.71 12.75
N ASP A 14 -0.22 -7.70 13.04
CA ASP A 14 -0.35 -6.95 14.29
C ASP A 14 -1.58 -6.04 14.28
N GLN A 15 -2.28 -5.94 15.41
CA GLN A 15 -3.50 -5.15 15.51
C GLN A 15 -3.18 -3.68 15.82
N LYS A 16 -3.90 -2.78 15.17
CA LYS A 16 -3.77 -1.34 15.41
C LYS A 16 -4.28 -0.96 16.79
N GLY A 17 -3.33 -0.72 17.69
CA GLY A 17 -3.58 -0.06 18.97
C GLY A 17 -3.81 1.44 18.85
N GLU A 18 -3.93 2.09 20.02
CA GLU A 18 -4.11 3.55 20.13
C GLU A 18 -2.83 4.34 19.81
N GLU A 19 -1.65 3.74 19.99
CA GLU A 19 -0.35 4.39 19.77
C GLU A 19 0.47 3.66 18.70
N GLY A 20 0.99 4.40 17.72
CA GLY A 20 1.94 3.89 16.74
C GLY A 20 2.03 4.72 15.46
N ASP A 21 3.22 4.75 14.87
CA ASP A 21 3.49 5.35 13.56
C ASP A 21 2.96 4.44 12.45
N TRP A 22 1.63 4.39 12.30
CA TRP A 22 0.99 3.60 11.25
C TRP A 22 1.09 4.28 9.89
N TRP A 23 1.23 3.46 8.85
CA TRP A 23 1.34 3.90 7.47
C TRP A 23 0.27 3.21 6.61
N LEU A 24 -0.05 3.86 5.51
CA LEU A 24 -0.96 3.37 4.49
C LEU A 24 -0.20 3.26 3.18
N ALA A 25 -0.37 2.15 2.48
CA ALA A 25 0.19 1.96 1.15
C ALA A 25 -0.84 1.40 0.17
N TRP A 26 -0.76 1.78 -1.09
CA TRP A 26 -1.59 1.19 -2.14
C TRP A 26 -0.87 1.31 -3.48
N VAL A 27 -1.30 0.49 -4.42
CA VAL A 27 -0.81 0.54 -5.80
C VAL A 27 -1.77 1.41 -6.60
N ASP A 28 -1.19 2.37 -7.32
CA ASP A 28 -1.83 3.20 -8.31
C ASP A 28 -1.12 3.02 -9.64
N CYS A 29 -1.57 3.69 -10.68
CA CYS A 29 -0.92 3.69 -11.98
C CYS A 29 -0.24 5.03 -12.25
N PHE A 30 1.06 4.99 -12.57
CA PHE A 30 1.72 6.14 -13.17
C PHE A 30 1.40 6.18 -14.66
N GLN A 31 0.66 7.21 -15.07
CA GLN A 31 0.30 7.43 -16.47
C GLN A 31 1.49 8.03 -17.22
N GLY A 32 2.02 7.27 -18.18
CA GLY A 32 3.07 7.76 -19.07
C GLY A 32 2.52 8.61 -20.21
N SER A 33 3.39 9.02 -21.14
CA SER A 33 2.95 9.80 -22.31
C SER A 33 2.16 8.95 -23.30
N LYS A 34 2.39 7.64 -23.29
CA LYS A 34 1.64 6.64 -24.05
C LYS A 34 1.14 5.52 -23.12
N PRO A 35 0.10 4.77 -23.52
CA PRO A 35 -0.40 3.65 -22.73
C PRO A 35 0.66 2.57 -22.44
N GLU A 36 1.61 2.35 -23.36
CA GLU A 36 2.74 1.43 -23.19
C GLU A 36 3.76 1.89 -22.13
N ASP A 37 3.75 3.17 -21.77
CA ASP A 37 4.63 3.75 -20.75
C ASP A 37 3.99 3.71 -19.35
N ASN A 38 2.78 3.14 -19.23
CA ASN A 38 2.10 3.02 -17.95
C ASN A 38 2.80 1.98 -17.08
N GLN A 39 3.14 2.39 -15.87
CA GLN A 39 3.84 1.54 -14.90
C GLN A 39 3.11 1.56 -13.55
N PRO A 40 3.10 0.44 -12.82
CA PRO A 40 2.59 0.39 -11.46
C PRO A 40 3.37 1.35 -10.56
N LEU A 41 2.65 2.06 -9.71
CA LEU A 41 3.20 3.02 -8.75
C LEU A 41 2.71 2.65 -7.36
N ILE A 42 3.63 2.31 -6.45
CA ILE A 42 3.27 2.20 -5.05
C ILE A 42 3.33 3.58 -4.37
N LYS A 43 2.26 3.94 -3.68
CA LYS A 43 2.18 5.14 -2.85
C LYS A 43 2.26 4.74 -1.38
N LEU A 44 3.00 5.51 -0.59
CA LEU A 44 3.12 5.35 0.85
C LEU A 44 2.85 6.70 1.52
N THR A 45 1.97 6.71 2.51
CA THR A 45 1.64 7.91 3.28
C THR A 45 1.43 7.60 4.75
N ARG A 46 1.46 8.63 5.59
CA ARG A 46 1.11 8.52 7.00
C ARG A 46 -0.35 8.12 7.16
N TRP A 47 -0.68 7.55 8.32
CA TRP A 47 -2.05 7.22 8.68
C TRP A 47 -3.01 8.40 8.46
N GLU A 48 -4.07 8.16 7.69
CA GLU A 48 -5.17 9.09 7.52
C GLU A 48 -6.48 8.28 7.60
N PRO A 49 -7.40 8.60 8.54
CA PRO A 49 -8.59 7.79 8.80
C PRO A 49 -9.52 7.59 7.60
N HIS A 50 -9.64 8.57 6.70
CA HIS A 50 -10.51 8.44 5.54
C HIS A 50 -9.92 7.46 4.51
N GLN A 51 -8.62 7.57 4.22
CA GLN A 51 -7.90 6.67 3.32
C GLN A 51 -7.78 5.26 3.89
N ALA A 52 -7.68 5.10 5.21
CA ALA A 52 -7.62 3.78 5.84
C ALA A 52 -8.84 2.90 5.54
N ARG A 53 -9.97 3.50 5.16
CA ARG A 53 -11.22 2.81 4.80
C ARG A 53 -11.36 2.53 3.31
N THR A 54 -10.46 3.03 2.49
CA THR A 54 -10.52 2.85 1.04
C THR A 54 -10.12 1.43 0.67
N ASP A 55 -10.87 0.83 -0.26
CA ASP A 55 -10.56 -0.50 -0.76
C ASP A 55 -9.18 -0.55 -1.43
N GLY A 56 -8.44 -1.63 -1.17
CA GLY A 56 -7.09 -1.84 -1.73
C GLY A 56 -5.97 -1.13 -0.96
N VAL A 57 -6.27 -0.41 0.11
CA VAL A 57 -5.24 0.15 1.00
C VAL A 57 -4.69 -0.92 1.93
N LYS A 58 -3.36 -0.93 2.06
CA LYS A 58 -2.57 -1.76 2.96
C LYS A 58 -2.24 -0.99 4.22
N HIS A 59 -2.46 -1.60 5.38
CA HIS A 59 -2.16 -1.02 6.68
C HIS A 59 -0.83 -1.56 7.20
N LEU A 60 0.02 -0.67 7.71
CA LEU A 60 1.40 -1.00 8.08
C LEU A 60 1.72 -0.45 9.47
N CYS A 61 2.13 -1.33 10.40
CA CYS A 61 2.39 -0.96 11.80
C CYS A 61 3.75 -0.28 12.06
N GLY A 62 4.41 0.28 11.04
CA GLY A 62 5.66 1.02 11.19
C GLY A 62 6.59 0.91 9.99
N ALA A 63 7.75 1.58 10.09
CA ALA A 63 8.72 1.69 9.00
C ALA A 63 9.29 0.35 8.54
N ARG A 64 9.48 -0.62 9.46
CA ARG A 64 9.98 -1.96 9.11
C ARG A 64 9.00 -2.73 8.23
N CYS A 65 7.70 -2.70 8.57
CA CYS A 65 6.66 -3.34 7.79
C CYS A 65 6.47 -2.64 6.44
N ALA A 66 6.51 -1.30 6.43
CA ALA A 66 6.50 -0.54 5.18
C ALA A 66 7.68 -0.89 4.27
N GLY A 67 8.89 -1.00 4.82
CA GLY A 67 10.07 -1.41 4.07
C GLY A 67 9.95 -2.82 3.50
N MET A 68 9.41 -3.78 4.26
CA MET A 68 9.19 -5.15 3.78
C MET A 68 8.15 -5.20 2.66
N LEU A 69 7.07 -4.41 2.75
CA LEU A 69 6.09 -4.29 1.68
C LEU A 69 6.74 -3.71 0.40
N LEU A 70 7.52 -2.63 0.54
CA LEU A 70 8.23 -2.02 -0.58
C LEU A 70 9.23 -2.98 -1.22
N ASP A 71 9.97 -3.75 -0.42
CA ASP A 71 10.92 -4.75 -0.89
C ASP A 71 10.22 -5.86 -1.69
N ARG A 72 9.09 -6.38 -1.19
CA ARG A 72 8.27 -7.35 -1.91
C ARG A 72 7.76 -6.78 -3.24
N TRP A 73 7.23 -5.57 -3.21
CA TRP A 73 6.71 -4.90 -4.41
C TRP A 73 7.82 -4.70 -5.45
N MET A 74 9.01 -4.21 -5.06
CA MET A 74 10.13 -4.04 -5.98
C MET A 74 10.58 -5.36 -6.61
N ASN A 75 10.63 -6.44 -5.83
CA ASN A 75 10.97 -7.77 -6.34
C ASN A 75 9.93 -8.30 -7.33
N GLU A 76 8.64 -8.08 -7.07
CA GLU A 76 7.55 -8.43 -7.99
C GLU A 76 7.65 -7.66 -9.31
N GLN A 77 7.87 -6.33 -9.26
CA GLN A 77 8.05 -5.50 -10.46
C GLN A 77 9.31 -5.88 -11.25
N HIS A 78 10.37 -6.31 -10.57
CA HIS A 78 11.59 -6.78 -11.25
C HIS A 78 11.40 -8.16 -11.91
N ALA A 79 10.55 -9.02 -11.33
CA ALA A 79 10.24 -10.32 -11.90
C ALA A 79 9.30 -10.22 -13.11
N ASP A 80 8.42 -9.22 -13.15
CA ASP A 80 7.49 -8.95 -14.24
C ASP A 80 7.60 -7.49 -14.73
N PRO A 81 8.60 -7.18 -15.57
CA PRO A 81 8.84 -5.82 -16.06
C PRO A 81 7.81 -5.36 -17.10
N ASP A 82 7.04 -6.28 -17.68
CA ASP A 82 5.95 -6.00 -18.63
C ASP A 82 4.60 -5.85 -17.91
N ALA A 83 4.59 -5.89 -16.57
CA ALA A 83 3.42 -5.62 -15.75
C ALA A 83 2.95 -4.18 -15.96
N HIS A 84 2.13 -3.97 -16.98
CA HIS A 84 1.39 -2.74 -17.17
C HIS A 84 0.23 -2.69 -16.18
N CYS A 85 -0.20 -1.48 -15.82
CA CYS A 85 -1.39 -1.32 -15.01
C CYS A 85 -2.58 -2.00 -15.71
N GLU A 86 -3.06 -3.12 -15.15
CA GLU A 86 -4.30 -3.73 -15.62
C GLU A 86 -5.41 -2.71 -15.42
N THR A 87 -5.88 -2.13 -16.52
CA THR A 87 -7.04 -1.24 -16.56
C THR A 87 -8.25 -2.12 -16.30
N LYS A 88 -8.64 -2.21 -15.03
CA LYS A 88 -9.95 -2.75 -14.66
C LYS A 88 -11.06 -1.77 -15.01
#